data_AF-A0A2M7RCB5-F1
#
_entry.id   AF-A0A2M7RCB5-F1
#
_cell.length_a   1.000
_cell.length_b   1.000
_cell.length_c   1.000
_cell.angle_alpha   90.00
_cell.angle_beta   90.00
_cell.angle_gamma   90.00
#
_symmetry.space_group_name_H-M   'P 1'
#
loop_
_entity.id
_entity.type
_entity.pdbx_description
1 polymer ?
#
loop_
_entity_poly.entity_id
_entity_poly.type
_entity_poly.pdbx_seq_one_letter_code
_entity_poly.pdbx_strand_id
1 'polypeptide(L)'
;MDNLTFKQIKDLVDSNQEIAFVTGKNPSLDDMGATLSLYLAITALGKSTVIAAPEQPIVEISNLVGINKVKSGLGGQGGDLIVSFPYKEGEIDKVSYTLENELLNIVVKEGPLGLNFSQKDVKFSRGAGKIPKLLFVVGCPRLSDLSGVFDIADLKDTTVVNIDNKTDNQGFGDLIMVSTKSSSVSEIIANLILYLGFSIDQDIAQNLLSGISFATGDFQNPNTSSLSFEMAGVLMRNGAKRISPVRQRSTDFDSFVQVQPAPEMPVQPQPITKQTLQPQVQNQGQPKQSSEDVIARLRKQILESQKRQEQRVSTPIESQPQVHKVQEVGPIEQIEQEKVVENPPEDWLTPKIYKGSTNF
;
A
#
# COMPACT_ATOMS: atom_id res chain seq x y z
N MET A 1 12.54 7.48 -9.00
CA MET A 1 12.76 8.24 -7.75
C MET A 1 14.25 8.44 -7.58
N ASP A 2 14.67 9.53 -6.96
CA ASP A 2 16.08 9.86 -6.78
C ASP A 2 16.67 9.18 -5.54
N ASN A 3 17.92 8.73 -5.64
CA ASN A 3 18.60 8.02 -4.55
C ASN A 3 18.77 8.88 -3.28
N LEU A 4 18.65 10.21 -3.40
CA LEU A 4 18.77 11.14 -2.28
C LEU A 4 17.61 10.98 -1.29
N THR A 5 16.38 10.94 -1.78
CA THR A 5 15.17 10.77 -0.94
C THR A 5 15.23 9.47 -0.15
N PHE A 6 15.64 8.37 -0.78
CA PHE A 6 15.76 7.08 -0.09
C PHE A 6 16.83 7.11 1.00
N LYS A 7 17.96 7.78 0.76
CA LYS A 7 19.00 7.98 1.79
C LYS A 7 18.46 8.80 2.97
N GLN A 8 17.73 9.89 2.71
CA GLN A 8 17.13 10.71 3.77
C GLN A 8 16.14 9.89 4.61
N ILE A 9 15.30 9.07 3.97
CA ILE A 9 14.39 8.15 4.69
C ILE A 9 15.19 7.18 5.56
N LYS A 10 16.30 6.63 5.05
CA LYS A 10 17.18 5.75 5.83
C LYS A 10 17.69 6.45 7.10
N ASP A 11 18.25 7.64 6.94
CA ASP A 11 18.81 8.43 8.04
C ASP A 11 17.73 8.78 9.09
N LEU A 12 16.49 9.06 8.65
CA LEU A 12 15.34 9.28 9.53
C LEU A 12 14.93 8.01 10.29
N VAL A 13 14.85 6.86 9.62
CA VAL A 13 14.51 5.58 10.29
C VAL A 13 15.59 5.18 11.29
N ASP A 14 16.87 5.38 10.95
CA ASP A 14 17.99 5.05 11.83
C ASP A 14 18.00 5.93 13.09
N SER A 15 17.75 7.25 12.94
CA SER A 15 17.78 8.24 14.02
C SER A 15 16.55 8.27 14.93
N ASN A 16 15.41 7.68 14.52
CA ASN A 16 14.18 7.65 15.32
C ASN A 16 13.93 6.28 15.94
N GLN A 17 13.52 6.26 17.22
CA GLN A 17 13.17 5.01 17.94
C GLN A 17 11.67 4.71 17.93
N GLU A 18 10.85 5.78 17.92
CA GLU A 18 9.40 5.68 17.82
C GLU A 18 8.99 6.16 16.42
N ILE A 19 8.19 5.35 15.71
CA ILE A 19 7.80 5.61 14.33
C ILE A 19 6.31 5.28 14.15
N ALA A 20 5.57 6.19 13.53
CA ALA A 20 4.15 6.02 13.23
C ALA A 20 3.90 5.75 11.74
N PHE A 21 2.84 5.02 11.46
CA PHE A 21 2.37 4.68 10.12
C PHE A 21 0.87 4.93 10.03
N VAL A 22 0.43 5.61 8.98
CA VAL A 22 -0.99 5.84 8.73
C VAL A 22 -1.33 5.70 7.26
N THR A 23 -2.57 5.26 7.02
CA THR A 23 -3.21 5.22 5.71
C THR A 23 -4.54 6.00 5.75
N GLY A 24 -5.03 6.40 4.58
CA GLY A 24 -6.26 7.19 4.45
C GLY A 24 -7.55 6.42 4.76
N LYS A 25 -8.70 7.11 4.62
CA LYS A 25 -10.05 6.50 4.68
C LYS A 25 -10.25 5.50 3.55
N ASN A 26 -11.03 4.44 3.79
CA ASN A 26 -11.29 3.37 2.82
C ASN A 26 -10.03 2.93 2.04
N PRO A 27 -8.95 2.55 2.72
CA PRO A 27 -7.71 2.19 2.03
C PRO A 27 -7.95 0.99 1.12
N SER A 28 -7.34 0.98 -0.06
CA SER A 28 -7.37 -0.21 -0.92
C SER A 28 -6.51 -1.34 -0.36
N LEU A 29 -6.60 -2.55 -0.94
CA LEU A 29 -5.69 -3.64 -0.61
C LEU A 29 -4.22 -3.23 -0.83
N ASP A 30 -3.96 -2.40 -1.85
CA ASP A 30 -2.64 -1.86 -2.13
C ASP A 30 -2.18 -0.87 -1.06
N ASP A 31 -2.99 0.13 -0.72
CA ASP A 31 -2.63 1.15 0.29
C ASP A 31 -2.34 0.51 1.65
N MET A 32 -3.23 -0.37 2.13
CA MET A 32 -3.06 -1.03 3.41
C MET A 32 -1.92 -2.07 3.37
N GLY A 33 -1.80 -2.83 2.27
CA GLY A 33 -0.73 -3.81 2.07
C GLY A 33 0.65 -3.16 2.10
N ALA A 34 0.81 -2.03 1.40
CA ALA A 34 2.01 -1.23 1.41
C ALA A 34 2.33 -0.68 2.81
N THR A 35 1.33 -0.10 3.49
CA THR A 35 1.49 0.47 4.84
C THR A 35 1.92 -0.58 5.86
N LEU A 36 1.23 -1.73 5.89
CA LEU A 36 1.53 -2.84 6.79
C LEU A 36 2.93 -3.42 6.53
N SER A 37 3.33 -3.51 5.27
CA SER A 37 4.63 -4.06 4.90
C SER A 37 5.79 -3.17 5.37
N LEU A 38 5.65 -1.85 5.22
CA LEU A 38 6.63 -0.90 5.75
C LEU A 38 6.65 -0.93 7.29
N TYR A 39 5.47 -0.97 7.93
CA TYR A 39 5.32 -1.12 9.37
C TYR A 39 6.04 -2.37 9.88
N LEU A 40 5.81 -3.55 9.29
CA LEU A 40 6.42 -4.82 9.69
C LEU A 40 7.94 -4.79 9.47
N ALA A 41 8.41 -4.30 8.33
CA ALA A 41 9.84 -4.20 8.03
C ALA A 41 10.59 -3.34 9.06
N ILE A 42 10.03 -2.19 9.44
CA ILE A 42 10.64 -1.30 10.44
C ILE A 42 10.47 -1.85 11.86
N THR A 43 9.36 -2.55 12.15
CA THR A 43 9.17 -3.25 13.44
C THR A 43 10.25 -4.31 13.65
N ALA A 44 10.62 -5.05 12.59
CA ALA A 44 11.66 -6.07 12.64
C ALA A 44 13.06 -5.52 12.98
N LEU A 45 13.29 -4.21 12.82
CA LEU A 45 14.51 -3.53 13.24
C LEU A 45 14.55 -3.24 14.76
N GLY A 46 13.52 -3.62 15.51
CA GLY A 46 13.41 -3.38 16.95
C GLY A 46 12.92 -1.98 17.32
N LYS A 47 12.34 -1.24 16.37
CA LYS A 47 11.77 0.10 16.60
C LYS A 47 10.40 -0.01 17.29
N SER A 48 10.05 1.00 18.09
CA SER A 48 8.71 1.15 18.65
C SER A 48 7.77 1.73 17.60
N THR A 49 6.88 0.90 17.07
CA THR A 49 6.04 1.27 15.92
C THR A 49 4.56 1.27 16.26
N VAL A 50 3.82 2.24 15.73
CA VAL A 50 2.36 2.30 15.83
C VAL A 50 1.75 2.54 14.45
N ILE A 51 0.71 1.77 14.12
CA ILE A 51 -0.03 1.89 12.87
C ILE A 51 -1.50 2.22 13.13
N ALA A 52 -2.06 3.16 12.37
CA ALA A 52 -3.46 3.54 12.50
C ALA A 52 -4.11 3.89 11.16
N ALA A 53 -5.43 3.81 11.12
CA ALA A 53 -6.27 4.25 10.02
C ALA A 53 -7.57 4.88 10.57
N PRO A 54 -8.19 5.84 9.86
CA PRO A 54 -9.42 6.49 10.32
C PRO A 54 -10.61 5.53 10.47
N GLU A 55 -10.63 4.45 9.68
CA GLU A 55 -11.75 3.52 9.59
C GLU A 55 -11.28 2.09 9.80
N GLN A 56 -12.20 1.23 10.25
CA GLN A 56 -11.91 -0.19 10.45
C GLN A 56 -11.71 -0.88 9.09
N PRO A 57 -10.74 -1.80 8.97
CA PRO A 57 -10.53 -2.56 7.75
C PRO A 57 -11.77 -3.36 7.32
N ILE A 58 -12.04 -3.37 6.02
CA ILE A 58 -13.10 -4.19 5.41
C ILE A 58 -12.64 -5.66 5.25
N VAL A 59 -13.60 -6.55 4.95
CA VAL A 59 -13.35 -8.01 4.82
C VAL A 59 -12.28 -8.32 3.77
N GLU A 60 -12.24 -7.60 2.65
CA GLU A 60 -11.25 -7.79 1.58
C GLU A 60 -9.80 -7.65 2.06
N ILE A 61 -9.58 -6.77 3.03
CA ILE A 61 -8.25 -6.40 3.56
C ILE A 61 -7.91 -7.22 4.80
N SER A 62 -8.89 -7.97 5.35
CA SER A 62 -8.74 -8.75 6.59
C SER A 62 -7.75 -9.91 6.48
N ASN A 63 -7.34 -10.29 5.26
CA ASN A 63 -6.33 -11.33 5.03
C ASN A 63 -4.88 -10.80 5.05
N LEU A 64 -4.66 -9.49 5.15
CA LEU A 64 -3.32 -8.92 5.23
C LEU A 64 -2.67 -9.22 6.59
N VAL A 65 -1.40 -9.58 6.56
CA VAL A 65 -0.64 -9.84 7.79
C VAL A 65 -0.45 -8.53 8.55
N GLY A 66 -0.75 -8.55 9.85
CA GLY A 66 -0.64 -7.39 10.74
C GLY A 66 -1.88 -6.50 10.75
N ILE A 67 -2.95 -6.82 10.01
CA ILE A 67 -4.17 -6.01 9.97
C ILE A 67 -4.80 -5.78 11.35
N ASN A 68 -4.67 -6.77 12.25
CA ASN A 68 -5.14 -6.70 13.63
C ASN A 68 -4.33 -5.72 14.52
N LYS A 69 -3.24 -5.14 14.01
CA LYS A 69 -2.44 -4.11 14.71
C LYS A 69 -2.90 -2.70 14.40
N VAL A 70 -3.70 -2.51 13.35
CA VAL A 70 -4.21 -1.20 12.94
C VAL A 70 -5.18 -0.66 13.99
N LYS A 71 -4.84 0.49 14.55
CA LYS A 71 -5.67 1.22 15.52
C LYS A 71 -6.53 2.27 14.80
N SER A 72 -7.56 2.77 15.47
CA SER A 72 -8.36 3.90 14.97
C SER A 72 -7.68 5.27 15.15
N GLY A 73 -6.52 5.32 15.81
CA GLY A 73 -5.78 6.54 16.09
C GLY A 73 -4.34 6.26 16.51
N LEU A 74 -3.45 7.24 16.31
CA LEU A 74 -2.05 7.16 16.76
C LEU A 74 -1.90 7.48 18.25
N GLY A 75 -2.90 8.12 18.86
CA GLY A 75 -2.95 8.37 20.28
C GLY A 75 -2.87 7.05 21.06
N GLY A 76 -1.74 6.80 21.69
CA GLY A 76 -1.57 5.67 22.58
C GLY A 76 -2.62 5.68 23.69
N GLN A 77 -2.79 4.53 24.37
CA GLN A 77 -3.56 4.45 25.61
C GLN A 77 -3.03 5.40 26.71
N GLY A 78 -1.84 5.99 26.53
CA GLY A 78 -1.31 7.08 27.34
C GLY A 78 -1.49 8.43 26.66
N GLY A 79 -2.18 9.33 27.36
CA GLY A 79 -2.41 10.71 27.01
C GLY A 79 -3.22 11.36 28.14
N ASP A 80 -3.06 12.66 28.32
CA ASP A 80 -3.84 13.41 29.30
C ASP A 80 -5.33 13.26 28.99
N LEU A 81 -6.18 13.04 30.00
CA LEU A 81 -7.62 13.16 29.79
C LEU A 81 -7.96 14.65 29.75
N ILE A 82 -8.37 15.15 28.59
CA ILE A 82 -8.85 16.52 28.41
C ILE A 82 -10.38 16.49 28.55
N VAL A 83 -10.87 17.24 29.53
CA VAL A 83 -12.31 17.43 29.75
C VAL A 83 -12.62 18.88 29.38
N SER A 84 -13.38 19.08 28.31
CA SER A 84 -13.74 20.41 27.80
C SER A 84 -15.23 20.66 27.99
N PHE A 85 -15.59 21.85 28.44
CA PHE A 85 -16.98 22.30 28.55
C PHE A 85 -17.05 23.78 28.18
N PRO A 86 -18.23 24.29 27.75
CA PRO A 86 -18.41 25.70 27.43
C PRO A 86 -18.03 26.57 28.63
N TYR A 87 -17.33 27.68 28.36
CA TYR A 87 -16.90 28.64 29.38
C TYR A 87 -17.13 30.07 28.89
N LYS A 88 -17.74 30.90 29.74
CA LYS A 88 -17.73 32.35 29.63
C LYS A 88 -17.04 32.97 30.84
N GLU A 89 -16.41 34.12 30.62
CA GLU A 89 -15.76 34.87 31.68
C GLU A 89 -16.74 35.16 32.82
N GLY A 90 -16.38 34.77 34.05
CA GLY A 90 -17.22 34.93 35.25
C GLY A 90 -18.14 33.75 35.59
N GLU A 91 -18.21 32.69 34.77
CA GLU A 91 -19.00 31.47 35.10
C GLU A 91 -18.30 30.54 36.09
N ILE A 92 -16.96 30.58 36.17
CA ILE A 92 -16.16 29.72 37.04
C ILE A 92 -15.37 30.58 38.02
N ASP A 93 -15.50 30.31 39.31
CA ASP A 93 -14.68 30.92 40.37
C ASP A 93 -13.39 30.12 40.60
N LYS A 94 -13.52 28.80 40.74
CA LYS A 94 -12.40 27.92 41.07
C LYS A 94 -12.56 26.52 40.52
N VAL A 95 -11.45 25.90 40.12
CA VAL A 95 -11.36 24.46 39.85
C VAL A 95 -10.52 23.81 40.94
N SER A 96 -10.99 22.67 41.45
CA SER A 96 -10.30 21.86 42.47
C SER A 96 -10.47 20.38 42.16
N TYR A 97 -9.67 19.52 42.78
CA TYR A 97 -9.81 18.07 42.63
C TYR A 97 -9.80 17.36 43.98
N THR A 98 -10.48 16.21 44.06
CA THR A 98 -10.40 15.27 45.17
C THR A 98 -10.19 13.85 44.66
N LEU A 99 -9.51 13.02 45.47
CA LEU A 99 -9.30 11.60 45.21
C LEU A 99 -10.09 10.82 46.26
N GLU A 100 -11.24 10.28 45.87
CA GLU A 100 -12.18 9.58 46.78
C GLU A 100 -12.73 8.33 46.09
N ASN A 101 -12.83 7.21 46.81
CA ASN A 101 -13.37 5.95 46.29
C ASN A 101 -12.72 5.48 44.98
N GLU A 102 -11.41 5.63 44.86
CA GLU A 102 -10.64 5.33 43.64
C GLU A 102 -11.03 6.17 42.40
N LEU A 103 -11.74 7.28 42.61
CA LEU A 103 -12.15 8.21 41.57
C LEU A 103 -11.44 9.57 41.76
N LEU A 104 -11.02 10.16 40.63
CA LEU A 104 -10.63 11.56 40.55
C LEU A 104 -11.88 12.40 40.28
N ASN A 105 -12.29 13.20 41.27
CA ASN A 105 -13.38 14.17 41.11
C ASN A 105 -12.80 15.53 40.78
N ILE A 106 -13.17 16.09 39.63
CA ILE A 106 -12.88 17.49 39.29
C ILE A 106 -14.09 18.33 39.71
N VAL A 107 -13.90 19.22 40.68
CA VAL A 107 -14.94 20.10 41.21
C VAL A 107 -14.75 21.49 40.64
N VAL A 108 -15.65 21.88 39.74
CA VAL A 108 -15.74 23.23 39.17
C VAL A 108 -16.76 24.02 39.99
N LYS A 109 -16.30 25.06 40.69
CA LYS A 109 -17.17 25.94 41.48
C LYS A 109 -17.70 27.07 40.61
N GLU A 110 -19.01 27.27 40.69
CA GLU A 110 -19.70 28.34 39.99
C GLU A 110 -19.23 29.72 40.46
N GLY A 111 -19.07 30.63 39.49
CA GLY A 111 -18.89 32.06 39.73
C GLY A 111 -20.23 32.81 39.74
N PRO A 112 -20.22 34.15 39.75
CA PRO A 112 -21.42 34.97 39.87
C PRO A 112 -22.48 34.75 38.79
N LEU A 113 -22.09 34.24 37.61
CA LEU A 113 -22.99 33.98 36.50
C LEU A 113 -23.61 32.56 36.52
N GLY A 114 -23.15 31.70 37.42
CA GLY A 114 -23.57 30.29 37.48
C GLY A 114 -22.99 29.43 36.35
N LEU A 115 -22.99 28.11 36.53
CA LEU A 115 -22.57 27.16 35.49
C LEU A 115 -23.79 26.77 34.63
N ASN A 116 -23.78 27.15 33.35
CA ASN A 116 -24.89 26.93 32.42
C ASN A 116 -24.57 25.91 31.32
N PHE A 117 -24.07 24.74 31.71
CA PHE A 117 -23.85 23.61 30.79
C PHE A 117 -24.41 22.32 31.38
N SER A 118 -24.67 21.35 30.52
CA SER A 118 -25.18 20.04 30.89
C SER A 118 -24.19 18.94 30.52
N GLN A 119 -24.46 17.70 30.95
CA GLN A 119 -23.57 16.56 30.68
C GLN A 119 -23.24 16.38 29.19
N LYS A 120 -24.20 16.67 28.31
CA LYS A 120 -24.06 16.58 26.85
C LYS A 120 -23.14 17.65 26.23
N ASP A 121 -22.86 18.72 26.97
CA ASP A 121 -21.95 19.78 26.54
C ASP A 121 -20.50 19.50 26.97
N VAL A 122 -20.30 18.52 27.85
CA VAL A 122 -18.97 18.07 28.28
C VAL A 122 -18.40 17.13 27.23
N LYS A 123 -17.27 17.53 26.66
CA LYS A 123 -16.51 16.74 25.70
C LYS A 123 -15.32 16.11 26.40
N PHE A 124 -15.19 14.80 26.23
CA PHE A 124 -14.02 14.07 26.65
C PHE A 124 -13.15 13.81 25.44
N SER A 125 -11.90 14.24 25.50
CA SER A 125 -10.87 13.78 24.57
C SER A 125 -9.70 13.22 25.38
N ARG A 126 -9.05 12.21 24.80
CA ARG A 126 -7.70 11.86 25.23
C ARG A 126 -6.79 12.77 24.42
N GLY A 127 -5.89 13.49 25.09
CA GLY A 127 -4.77 14.11 24.41
C GLY A 127 -4.15 13.05 23.51
N ALA A 128 -3.90 13.39 22.25
CA ALA A 128 -3.18 12.49 21.38
C ALA A 128 -1.87 12.18 22.11
N GLY A 129 -1.69 10.93 22.52
CA GLY A 129 -0.38 10.48 23.00
C GLY A 129 0.66 10.98 22.00
N LYS A 130 1.78 11.50 22.50
CA LYS A 130 2.78 12.20 21.68
C LYS A 130 3.01 11.45 20.36
N ILE A 131 2.69 12.10 19.24
CA ILE A 131 2.91 11.49 17.92
C ILE A 131 4.41 11.25 17.79
N PRO A 132 4.82 10.05 17.35
CA PRO A 132 6.23 9.77 17.11
C PRO A 132 6.85 10.81 16.18
N LYS A 133 8.13 11.14 16.40
CA LYS A 133 8.85 12.16 15.61
C LYS A 133 8.98 11.85 14.13
N LEU A 134 8.72 10.60 13.72
CA LEU A 134 8.66 10.19 12.32
C LEU A 134 7.31 9.55 12.04
N LEU A 135 6.60 10.10 11.04
CA LEU A 135 5.30 9.63 10.59
C LEU A 135 5.37 9.31 9.10
N PHE A 136 5.05 8.07 8.74
CA PHE A 136 4.81 7.67 7.35
C PHE A 136 3.32 7.76 7.04
N VAL A 137 2.95 8.55 6.04
CA VAL A 137 1.60 8.64 5.48
C VAL A 137 1.61 7.97 4.12
N VAL A 138 1.00 6.79 4.04
CA VAL A 138 1.08 5.90 2.87
C VAL A 138 -0.28 5.79 2.20
N GLY A 139 -0.32 5.90 0.86
CA GLY A 139 -1.55 5.72 0.08
C GLY A 139 -2.65 6.76 0.35
N CYS A 140 -2.31 7.91 0.93
CA CYS A 140 -3.27 8.96 1.28
C CYS A 140 -2.98 10.24 0.49
N PRO A 141 -3.90 10.70 -0.39
CA PRO A 141 -3.65 11.84 -1.27
C PRO A 141 -3.75 13.19 -0.56
N ARG A 142 -4.44 13.26 0.58
CA ARG A 142 -4.71 14.50 1.32
C ARG A 142 -4.56 14.29 2.81
N LEU A 143 -3.91 15.23 3.49
CA LEU A 143 -3.74 15.18 4.94
C LEU A 143 -5.08 15.23 5.70
N SER A 144 -6.08 15.93 5.16
CA SER A 144 -7.44 16.03 5.72
C SER A 144 -8.17 14.68 5.82
N ASP A 145 -7.78 13.71 5.00
CA ASP A 145 -8.38 12.37 4.99
C ASP A 145 -7.93 11.55 6.21
N LEU A 146 -6.94 12.01 6.97
CA LEU A 146 -6.49 11.41 8.23
C LEU A 146 -7.23 11.96 9.46
N SER A 147 -8.27 12.76 9.25
CA SER A 147 -9.12 13.28 10.33
C SER A 147 -9.65 12.14 11.21
N GLY A 148 -9.47 12.30 12.53
CA GLY A 148 -9.84 11.30 13.53
C GLY A 148 -8.68 10.40 13.99
N VAL A 149 -7.58 10.33 13.24
CA VAL A 149 -6.40 9.55 13.63
C VAL A 149 -5.51 10.33 14.60
N PHE A 150 -5.37 11.64 14.35
CA PHE A 150 -4.65 12.63 15.16
C PHE A 150 -5.13 14.04 14.79
N ASP A 151 -4.77 15.05 15.60
CA ASP A 151 -4.89 16.46 15.22
C ASP A 151 -3.66 16.88 14.40
N ILE A 152 -3.87 17.60 13.30
CA ILE A 152 -2.79 18.12 12.46
C ILE A 152 -1.89 19.08 13.26
N ALA A 153 -2.45 19.80 14.24
CA ALA A 153 -1.69 20.69 15.12
C ALA A 153 -0.62 19.96 15.94
N ASP A 154 -0.81 18.66 16.18
CA ASP A 154 0.14 17.82 16.95
C ASP A 154 1.36 17.39 16.11
N LEU A 155 1.36 17.63 14.79
CA LEU A 155 2.47 17.27 13.90
C LEU A 155 3.66 18.25 13.94
N LYS A 156 3.58 19.34 14.71
CA LYS A 156 4.61 20.41 14.72
C LYS A 156 6.06 19.93 14.95
N ASP A 157 6.25 18.85 15.72
CA ASP A 157 7.55 18.27 16.05
C ASP A 157 7.75 16.90 15.38
N THR A 158 6.95 16.59 14.36
CA THR A 158 6.92 15.31 13.65
C THR A 158 7.37 15.52 12.21
N THR A 159 8.40 14.80 11.78
CA THR A 159 8.77 14.69 10.37
C THR A 159 7.78 13.76 9.66
N VAL A 160 7.11 14.27 8.64
CA VAL A 160 6.09 13.56 7.86
C VAL A 160 6.66 13.14 6.50
N VAL A 161 6.57 11.85 6.20
CA VAL A 161 6.93 11.28 4.90
C VAL A 161 5.66 10.85 4.17
N ASN A 162 5.32 11.50 3.06
CA ASN A 162 4.17 11.14 2.23
C ASN A 162 4.58 10.22 1.08
N ILE A 163 3.98 9.03 1.01
CA ILE A 163 4.26 8.02 -0.01
C ILE A 163 2.95 7.66 -0.72
N ASP A 164 2.86 7.90 -2.02
CA ASP A 164 1.63 7.64 -2.77
C ASP A 164 1.90 7.49 -4.28
N ASN A 165 0.90 7.06 -5.04
CA ASN A 165 0.96 7.03 -6.51
C ASN A 165 -0.25 7.70 -7.17
N LYS A 166 -1.19 8.25 -6.40
CA LYS A 166 -2.41 8.86 -6.91
C LYS A 166 -2.15 10.20 -7.60
N THR A 167 -2.87 10.45 -8.69
CA THR A 167 -2.73 11.68 -9.48
C THR A 167 -3.33 12.91 -8.80
N ASP A 168 -4.24 12.72 -7.86
CA ASP A 168 -4.89 13.77 -7.07
C ASP A 168 -4.21 14.03 -5.72
N ASN A 169 -3.05 13.40 -5.47
CA ASN A 169 -2.25 13.67 -4.28
C ASN A 169 -1.78 15.14 -4.26
N GLN A 170 -1.95 15.81 -3.12
CA GLN A 170 -1.68 17.23 -2.95
C GLN A 170 -0.22 17.57 -2.69
N GLY A 171 0.62 16.58 -2.38
CA GLY A 171 2.01 16.75 -1.96
C GLY A 171 2.09 17.44 -0.61
N PHE A 172 2.29 16.67 0.47
CA PHE A 172 2.37 17.21 1.82
C PHE A 172 3.42 16.48 2.67
N GLY A 173 3.77 17.07 3.80
CA GLY A 173 4.85 16.59 4.67
C GLY A 173 6.22 17.12 4.26
N ASP A 174 7.24 16.68 4.98
CA ASP A 174 8.63 17.13 4.83
C ASP A 174 9.36 16.38 3.71
N LEU A 175 9.04 15.10 3.51
CA LEU A 175 9.55 14.29 2.41
C LEU A 175 8.38 13.74 1.59
N ILE A 176 8.36 14.06 0.30
CA ILE A 176 7.29 13.69 -0.62
C ILE A 176 7.82 12.68 -1.62
N MET A 177 7.28 11.47 -1.58
CA MET A 177 7.61 10.35 -2.44
C MET A 177 6.36 9.90 -3.21
N VAL A 178 5.91 10.77 -4.13
CA VAL A 178 4.72 10.54 -4.95
C VAL A 178 5.15 10.19 -6.38
N SER A 179 4.69 9.04 -6.90
CA SER A 179 5.00 8.63 -8.28
C SER A 179 3.77 8.15 -9.04
N THR A 180 3.20 9.02 -9.87
CA THR A 180 2.03 8.71 -10.72
C THR A 180 2.34 7.73 -11.86
N LYS A 181 3.61 7.40 -12.08
CA LYS A 181 4.05 6.38 -13.04
C LYS A 181 4.07 4.97 -12.44
N SER A 182 4.00 4.86 -11.11
CA SER A 182 3.97 3.58 -10.42
C SER A 182 2.56 3.00 -10.43
N SER A 183 2.45 1.71 -10.70
CA SER A 183 1.16 1.04 -10.81
C SER A 183 0.53 0.74 -9.45
N SER A 184 1.32 0.79 -8.39
CA SER A 184 0.89 0.53 -7.01
C SER A 184 1.73 1.33 -6.02
N VAL A 185 1.22 1.53 -4.81
CA VAL A 185 2.01 2.00 -3.67
C VAL A 185 2.90 0.85 -3.17
N SER A 186 2.44 -0.40 -3.29
CA SER A 186 3.18 -1.59 -2.88
C SER A 186 4.49 -1.77 -3.64
N GLU A 187 4.59 -1.48 -4.94
CA GLU A 187 5.87 -1.54 -5.66
C GLU A 187 6.85 -0.43 -5.21
N ILE A 188 6.33 0.74 -4.83
CA ILE A 188 7.13 1.85 -4.29
C ILE A 188 7.72 1.43 -2.95
N ILE A 189 6.89 0.86 -2.06
CA ILE A 189 7.33 0.38 -0.74
C ILE A 189 8.27 -0.82 -0.87
N ALA A 190 8.00 -1.78 -1.76
CA ALA A 190 8.88 -2.92 -2.00
C ALA A 190 10.28 -2.44 -2.43
N ASN A 191 10.33 -1.50 -3.36
CA ASN A 191 11.58 -0.91 -3.84
C ASN A 191 12.31 -0.13 -2.72
N LEU A 192 11.56 0.62 -1.90
CA LEU A 192 12.11 1.33 -0.76
C LEU A 192 12.72 0.36 0.26
N ILE A 193 11.98 -0.65 0.73
CA ILE A 193 12.46 -1.64 1.72
C ILE A 193 13.72 -2.34 1.20
N LEU A 194 13.73 -2.73 -0.08
CA LEU A 194 14.88 -3.36 -0.73
C LEU A 194 16.10 -2.42 -0.75
N TYR A 195 15.93 -1.16 -1.15
CA TYR A 195 17.01 -0.18 -1.19
C TYR A 195 17.59 0.11 0.20
N LEU A 196 16.73 0.22 1.22
CA LEU A 196 17.15 0.46 2.59
C LEU A 196 17.91 -0.72 3.21
N GLY A 197 17.89 -1.90 2.55
CA GLY A 197 18.51 -3.12 3.04
C GLY A 197 17.73 -3.77 4.19
N PHE A 198 16.44 -3.46 4.31
CA PHE A 198 15.59 -4.05 5.33
C PHE A 198 15.15 -5.46 4.90
N SER A 199 14.91 -6.34 5.87
CA SER A 199 14.49 -7.72 5.59
C SER A 199 13.07 -7.76 5.05
N ILE A 200 12.88 -8.49 3.95
CA ILE A 200 11.56 -8.84 3.40
C ILE A 200 11.33 -10.32 3.72
N ASP A 201 10.57 -10.61 4.77
CA ASP A 201 10.12 -11.97 5.05
C ASP A 201 8.92 -12.36 4.18
N GLN A 202 8.43 -13.59 4.35
CA GLN A 202 7.31 -14.11 3.58
C GLN A 202 6.01 -13.30 3.77
N ASP A 203 5.77 -12.79 4.98
CA ASP A 203 4.53 -12.08 5.32
C ASP A 203 4.52 -10.69 4.70
N ILE A 204 5.63 -9.95 4.83
CA ILE A 204 5.88 -8.69 4.13
C ILE A 204 5.79 -8.92 2.62
N ALA A 205 6.43 -9.98 2.11
CA ALA A 205 6.44 -10.28 0.69
C ALA A 205 5.03 -10.54 0.16
N GLN A 206 4.22 -11.29 0.91
CA GLN A 206 2.86 -11.64 0.53
C GLN A 206 1.93 -10.42 0.55
N ASN A 207 2.03 -9.54 1.55
CA ASN A 207 1.25 -8.30 1.60
C ASN A 207 1.54 -7.43 0.38
N LEU A 208 2.82 -7.18 0.08
CA LEU A 208 3.24 -6.37 -1.06
C LEU A 208 2.82 -6.99 -2.40
N LEU A 209 3.00 -8.31 -2.58
CA LEU A 209 2.61 -8.97 -3.82
C LEU A 209 1.09 -8.90 -4.02
N SER A 210 0.32 -9.02 -2.95
CA SER A 210 -1.15 -8.92 -3.02
C SER A 210 -1.59 -7.52 -3.43
N GLY A 211 -0.96 -6.47 -2.88
CA GLY A 211 -1.20 -5.08 -3.28
C GLY A 211 -0.84 -4.81 -4.75
N ILE A 212 0.33 -5.27 -5.20
CA ILE A 212 0.74 -5.15 -6.62
C ILE A 212 -0.26 -5.88 -7.53
N SER A 213 -0.60 -7.14 -7.23
CA SER A 213 -1.57 -7.91 -8.02
C SER A 213 -2.93 -7.22 -8.04
N PHE A 214 -3.41 -6.66 -6.93
CA PHE A 214 -4.68 -5.94 -6.88
C PHE A 214 -4.67 -4.70 -7.78
N ALA A 215 -3.70 -3.81 -7.60
CA ALA A 215 -3.65 -2.54 -8.33
C ALA A 215 -3.43 -2.71 -9.84
N THR A 216 -2.76 -3.79 -10.24
CA THR A 216 -2.45 -4.09 -11.65
C THR A 216 -3.48 -4.98 -12.34
N GLY A 217 -4.51 -5.46 -11.62
CA GLY A 217 -5.44 -6.47 -12.14
C GLY A 217 -4.71 -7.77 -12.49
N ASP A 218 -3.84 -8.23 -11.60
CA ASP A 218 -2.93 -9.36 -11.77
C ASP A 218 -2.04 -9.21 -13.02
N PHE A 219 -1.40 -8.03 -13.13
CA PHE A 219 -0.48 -7.63 -14.21
C PHE A 219 -1.12 -7.54 -15.61
N GLN A 220 -2.45 -7.51 -15.70
CA GLN A 220 -3.17 -7.40 -16.98
C GLN A 220 -3.35 -5.96 -17.44
N ASN A 221 -3.25 -4.99 -16.53
CA ASN A 221 -3.37 -3.57 -16.88
C ASN A 221 -2.18 -3.15 -17.80
N PRO A 222 -2.42 -2.56 -18.97
CA PRO A 222 -1.35 -2.12 -19.88
C PRO A 222 -0.45 -1.02 -19.29
N ASN A 223 -0.94 -0.31 -18.26
CA ASN A 223 -0.17 0.68 -17.53
C ASN A 223 0.63 0.07 -16.36
N THR A 224 0.73 -1.26 -16.28
CA THR A 224 1.58 -1.95 -15.30
C THR A 224 3.04 -1.58 -15.54
N SER A 225 3.71 -1.10 -14.50
CA SER A 225 5.06 -0.56 -14.57
C SER A 225 6.08 -1.69 -14.61
N SER A 226 7.26 -1.39 -15.16
CA SER A 226 8.38 -2.34 -15.10
C SER A 226 8.77 -2.68 -13.66
N LEU A 227 8.61 -1.71 -12.75
CA LEU A 227 8.91 -1.89 -11.34
C LEU A 227 7.95 -2.90 -10.68
N SER A 228 6.68 -2.94 -11.08
CA SER A 228 5.72 -3.95 -10.60
C SER A 228 6.24 -5.37 -10.85
N PHE A 229 6.71 -5.65 -12.08
CA PHE A 229 7.24 -6.96 -12.45
C PHE A 229 8.55 -7.29 -11.74
N GLU A 230 9.45 -6.32 -11.63
CA GLU A 230 10.72 -6.49 -10.92
C GLU A 230 10.49 -6.84 -9.45
N MET A 231 9.66 -6.05 -8.77
CA MET A 231 9.31 -6.27 -7.37
C MET A 231 8.54 -7.56 -7.18
N ALA A 232 7.59 -7.91 -8.06
CA ALA A 232 6.91 -9.20 -7.98
C ALA A 232 7.91 -10.37 -7.99
N GLY A 233 8.93 -10.32 -8.85
CA GLY A 233 10.00 -11.32 -8.86
C GLY A 233 10.79 -11.38 -7.55
N VAL A 234 11.12 -10.22 -6.96
CA VAL A 234 11.79 -10.14 -5.65
C VAL A 234 10.91 -10.74 -4.55
N LEU A 235 9.64 -10.36 -4.49
CA LEU A 235 8.70 -10.79 -3.46
C LEU A 235 8.44 -12.29 -3.54
N MET A 236 8.29 -12.84 -4.75
CA MET A 236 8.13 -14.29 -4.94
C MET A 236 9.37 -15.08 -4.53
N ARG A 237 10.58 -14.54 -4.75
CA ARG A 237 11.82 -15.15 -4.22
C ARG A 237 11.86 -15.16 -2.69
N ASN A 238 11.22 -14.18 -2.05
CA ASN A 238 11.05 -14.12 -0.59
C ASN A 238 9.82 -14.91 -0.09
N GLY A 239 9.26 -15.80 -0.91
CA GLY A 239 8.23 -16.76 -0.49
C GLY A 239 6.79 -16.34 -0.75
N ALA A 240 6.55 -15.12 -1.27
CA ALA A 240 5.21 -14.72 -1.68
C ALA A 240 4.70 -15.60 -2.82
N LYS A 241 3.40 -15.90 -2.79
CA LYS A 241 2.73 -16.71 -3.80
C LYS A 241 1.61 -15.90 -4.44
N ARG A 242 1.49 -16.03 -5.76
CA ARG A 242 0.33 -15.53 -6.47
C ARG A 242 -0.89 -16.33 -6.03
N ILE A 243 -1.92 -15.63 -5.57
CA ILE A 243 -3.20 -16.24 -5.23
C ILE A 243 -3.99 -16.26 -6.53
N SER A 244 -4.08 -17.42 -7.18
CA SER A 244 -5.09 -17.56 -8.24
C SER A 244 -6.46 -17.42 -7.59
N PRO A 245 -7.38 -16.60 -8.13
CA PRO A 245 -8.77 -16.72 -7.73
C PRO A 245 -9.11 -18.18 -7.96
N VAL A 246 -9.46 -18.90 -6.89
CA VAL A 246 -10.01 -20.24 -7.01
C VAL A 246 -11.15 -20.05 -8.01
N ARG A 247 -10.98 -20.58 -9.23
CA ARG A 247 -12.07 -20.74 -10.17
C ARG A 247 -13.09 -21.47 -9.32
N GLN A 248 -14.15 -20.79 -8.88
CA GLN A 248 -15.30 -21.47 -8.34
C GLN A 248 -15.54 -22.54 -9.40
N ARG A 249 -15.26 -23.80 -9.07
CA ARG A 249 -15.82 -24.87 -9.86
C ARG A 249 -17.28 -24.50 -9.79
N SER A 250 -17.86 -24.05 -10.91
CA SER A 250 -19.27 -24.20 -11.08
C SER A 250 -19.48 -25.66 -10.73
N THR A 251 -20.05 -25.90 -9.57
CA THR A 251 -20.83 -27.09 -9.41
C THR A 251 -21.89 -26.90 -10.49
N ASP A 252 -21.62 -27.45 -11.67
CA ASP A 252 -22.62 -27.72 -12.69
C ASP A 252 -23.59 -28.73 -12.02
N PHE A 253 -24.36 -28.23 -11.08
CA PHE A 253 -25.56 -28.86 -10.56
C PHE A 253 -26.68 -28.21 -11.36
N ASP A 254 -27.44 -29.07 -12.03
CA ASP A 254 -28.54 -28.76 -12.95
C ASP A 254 -28.14 -28.44 -14.39
N SER A 255 -27.39 -29.37 -15.00
CA SER A 255 -27.81 -29.82 -16.33
C SER A 255 -29.16 -30.53 -16.16
N PHE A 256 -30.25 -29.80 -16.38
CA PHE A 256 -31.59 -30.35 -16.48
C PHE A 256 -31.59 -31.56 -17.41
N VAL A 257 -31.74 -32.77 -16.84
CA VAL A 257 -32.25 -33.90 -17.60
C VAL A 257 -33.70 -33.55 -17.91
N GLN A 258 -33.96 -32.99 -19.10
CA GLN A 258 -35.30 -33.05 -19.67
C GLN A 258 -35.59 -34.52 -19.97
N VAL A 259 -36.23 -35.20 -19.02
CA VAL A 259 -36.89 -36.47 -19.30
C VAL A 259 -38.06 -36.12 -20.22
N GLN A 260 -37.88 -36.32 -21.52
CA GLN A 260 -39.02 -36.35 -22.44
C GLN A 260 -39.93 -37.51 -22.01
N PRO A 261 -41.24 -37.30 -21.84
CA PRO A 261 -42.14 -38.43 -21.59
C PRO A 261 -42.13 -39.33 -22.82
N ALA A 262 -41.77 -40.61 -22.61
CA ALA A 262 -41.82 -41.62 -23.65
C ALA A 262 -43.28 -41.78 -24.14
N PRO A 263 -43.52 -41.96 -25.45
CA PRO A 263 -44.86 -42.23 -25.95
C PRO A 263 -45.38 -43.55 -25.39
N GLU A 264 -46.59 -43.54 -24.84
CA GLU A 264 -47.29 -44.74 -24.38
C GLU A 264 -47.50 -45.69 -25.55
N MET A 265 -46.82 -46.84 -25.52
CA MET A 265 -47.18 -47.99 -26.35
C MET A 265 -48.05 -48.96 -25.54
N PRO A 266 -49.09 -49.56 -26.16
CA PRO A 266 -50.01 -50.45 -25.47
C PRO A 266 -49.31 -51.73 -24.99
N VAL A 267 -49.49 -52.03 -23.70
CA VAL A 267 -48.94 -53.20 -23.01
C VAL A 267 -49.69 -54.46 -23.45
N GLN A 268 -49.00 -55.42 -24.07
CA GLN A 268 -49.42 -56.83 -24.09
C GLN A 268 -48.71 -57.59 -22.97
N PRO A 269 -49.41 -58.37 -22.13
CA PRO A 269 -48.75 -59.15 -21.08
C PRO A 269 -48.22 -60.48 -21.63
N GLN A 270 -46.94 -60.75 -21.42
CA GLN A 270 -46.36 -62.09 -21.52
C GLN A 270 -45.52 -62.43 -20.28
N PRO A 271 -45.40 -63.73 -19.93
CA PRO A 271 -45.26 -64.18 -18.55
C PRO A 271 -43.82 -64.18 -18.03
N ILE A 272 -43.71 -63.96 -16.72
CA ILE A 272 -42.46 -63.98 -15.95
C ILE A 272 -41.87 -65.39 -15.97
N THR A 273 -40.71 -65.55 -16.62
CA THR A 273 -39.86 -66.73 -16.44
C THR A 273 -38.69 -66.34 -15.54
N LYS A 274 -38.57 -66.99 -14.38
CA LYS A 274 -37.40 -66.92 -13.51
C LYS A 274 -36.23 -67.60 -14.21
N GLN A 275 -35.12 -66.87 -14.42
CA GLN A 275 -33.81 -67.51 -14.61
C GLN A 275 -32.73 -66.82 -13.78
N THR A 276 -32.07 -67.67 -13.02
CA THR A 276 -30.90 -67.47 -12.17
C THR A 276 -29.63 -67.49 -13.04
N LEU A 277 -28.63 -66.64 -12.74
CA LEU A 277 -27.20 -67.00 -12.50
C LEU A 277 -26.18 -65.89 -12.84
N GLN A 278 -25.33 -65.62 -11.83
CA GLN A 278 -23.90 -65.25 -11.80
C GLN A 278 -23.40 -63.83 -12.15
N PRO A 279 -22.38 -63.33 -11.41
CA PRO A 279 -21.80 -62.01 -11.60
C PRO A 279 -20.70 -62.01 -12.66
N GLN A 280 -20.78 -61.08 -13.62
CA GLN A 280 -19.66 -60.76 -14.51
C GLN A 280 -19.06 -59.41 -14.15
N VAL A 281 -17.77 -59.46 -13.84
CA VAL A 281 -16.84 -58.34 -13.73
C VAL A 281 -16.47 -57.88 -15.14
N GLN A 282 -16.60 -56.60 -15.44
CA GLN A 282 -15.81 -55.93 -16.48
C GLN A 282 -15.69 -54.43 -16.21
N ASN A 283 -14.53 -54.05 -15.64
CA ASN A 283 -14.00 -52.69 -15.70
C ASN A 283 -13.30 -52.53 -17.07
N GLN A 284 -13.75 -51.59 -17.90
CA GLN A 284 -12.96 -51.08 -19.01
C GLN A 284 -12.29 -49.77 -18.58
N GLY A 285 -10.99 -49.84 -18.30
CA GLY A 285 -10.13 -48.68 -18.13
C GLY A 285 -9.55 -48.23 -19.47
N GLN A 286 -9.62 -46.92 -19.74
CA GLN A 286 -8.81 -46.26 -20.77
C GLN A 286 -7.34 -46.22 -20.33
N PRO A 287 -6.37 -46.34 -21.25
CA PRO A 287 -4.95 -46.37 -20.87
C PRO A 287 -4.46 -44.98 -20.46
N LYS A 288 -3.97 -44.87 -19.22
CA LYS A 288 -3.19 -43.72 -18.74
C LYS A 288 -1.83 -43.75 -19.44
N GLN A 289 -1.51 -42.71 -20.23
CA GLN A 289 -0.17 -42.50 -20.76
C GLN A 289 0.81 -42.26 -19.60
N SER A 290 1.97 -42.92 -19.66
CA SER A 290 2.97 -42.83 -18.60
C SER A 290 3.59 -41.42 -18.58
N SER A 291 3.85 -40.91 -17.39
CA SER A 291 4.56 -39.64 -17.17
C SER A 291 5.94 -39.61 -17.81
N GLU A 292 6.56 -40.76 -18.06
CA GLU A 292 7.84 -40.87 -18.75
C GLU A 292 7.76 -40.51 -20.24
N ASP A 293 6.67 -40.88 -20.93
CA ASP A 293 6.47 -40.57 -22.35
C ASP A 293 6.33 -39.05 -22.60
N VAL A 294 5.71 -38.35 -21.64
CA VAL A 294 5.55 -36.89 -21.69
C VAL A 294 6.89 -36.20 -21.46
N ILE A 295 7.67 -36.67 -20.48
CA ILE A 295 8.99 -36.11 -20.16
C ILE A 295 9.99 -36.37 -21.31
N ALA A 296 9.93 -37.53 -21.95
CA ALA A 296 10.76 -37.85 -23.11
C ALA A 296 10.48 -36.93 -24.31
N ARG A 297 9.20 -36.62 -24.58
CA ARG A 297 8.82 -35.67 -25.63
C ARG A 297 9.30 -34.25 -25.34
N LEU A 298 9.18 -33.80 -24.09
CA LEU A 298 9.60 -32.45 -23.69
C LEU A 298 11.13 -32.28 -23.81
N ARG A 299 11.92 -33.29 -23.42
CA ARG A 299 13.38 -33.28 -23.59
C ARG A 299 13.79 -33.21 -25.07
N LYS A 300 13.10 -33.95 -25.94
CA LYS A 300 13.39 -33.93 -27.39
C LYS A 300 13.13 -32.55 -28.00
N GLN A 301 12.05 -31.88 -27.57
CA GLN A 301 11.70 -30.54 -28.04
C GLN A 301 12.72 -29.47 -27.61
N ILE A 302 13.24 -29.57 -26.38
CA ILE A 302 14.27 -28.65 -25.87
C ILE A 302 15.60 -28.85 -26.61
N LEU A 303 15.97 -30.09 -26.93
CA LEU A 303 17.20 -30.36 -27.67
C LEU A 303 17.13 -29.85 -29.13
N GLU A 304 15.95 -29.97 -29.76
CA GLU A 304 15.72 -29.43 -31.11
C GLU A 304 15.70 -27.90 -31.16
N SER A 305 15.27 -27.22 -30.09
CA SER A 305 15.31 -25.76 -30.03
C SER A 305 16.73 -25.21 -29.81
N GLN A 306 17.55 -25.90 -29.00
CA GLN A 306 18.95 -25.55 -28.81
C GLN A 306 19.78 -25.71 -30.10
N LYS A 307 19.59 -26.82 -30.85
CA LYS A 307 20.24 -27.01 -32.16
C LYS A 307 19.87 -25.93 -33.19
N ARG A 308 18.64 -25.41 -33.15
CA ARG A 308 18.22 -24.30 -34.04
C ARG A 308 18.84 -22.95 -33.66
N GLN A 309 19.15 -22.74 -32.38
CA GLN A 309 19.85 -21.53 -31.94
C GLN A 309 21.33 -21.57 -32.31
N GLU A 310 22.00 -22.72 -32.22
CA GLU A 310 23.41 -22.87 -32.62
C GLU A 310 23.62 -22.69 -34.13
N GLN A 311 22.67 -23.12 -34.98
CA GLN A 311 22.74 -22.91 -36.43
C GLN A 311 22.49 -21.46 -36.88
N ARG A 312 21.96 -20.58 -36.03
CA ARG A 312 21.74 -19.16 -36.36
C ARG A 312 22.98 -18.28 -36.16
N VAL A 313 24.04 -18.79 -35.54
CA VAL A 313 25.23 -17.99 -35.17
C VAL A 313 26.38 -18.14 -36.19
N SER A 314 26.26 -19.01 -37.21
CA SER A 314 27.35 -19.33 -38.15
C SER A 314 27.11 -18.90 -39.61
N THR A 315 26.78 -17.62 -39.85
CA THR A 315 26.93 -17.00 -41.18
C THR A 315 27.92 -15.84 -41.11
N PRO A 316 29.03 -15.85 -41.87
CA PRO A 316 29.98 -14.74 -41.90
C PRO A 316 29.38 -13.51 -42.59
N ILE A 317 29.61 -12.32 -42.03
CA ILE A 317 29.29 -11.04 -42.68
C ILE A 317 30.39 -10.75 -43.71
N GLU A 318 30.02 -10.76 -44.98
CA GLU A 318 30.86 -10.33 -46.10
C GLU A 318 30.76 -8.80 -46.24
N SER A 319 31.87 -8.10 -46.06
CA SER A 319 31.95 -6.64 -46.13
C SER A 319 32.14 -6.16 -47.57
N GLN A 320 31.15 -5.42 -48.11
CA GLN A 320 31.34 -4.54 -49.27
C GLN A 320 31.25 -3.06 -48.83
N PRO A 321 32.08 -2.15 -49.39
CA PRO A 321 32.14 -0.76 -48.95
C PRO A 321 31.08 0.11 -49.63
N GLN A 322 30.22 0.77 -48.85
CA GLN A 322 29.38 1.85 -49.34
C GLN A 322 29.99 3.22 -49.01
N VAL A 323 30.29 3.95 -50.08
CA VAL A 323 30.71 5.36 -50.10
C VAL A 323 29.55 6.23 -49.61
N HIS A 324 29.73 6.93 -48.50
CA HIS A 324 28.90 8.09 -48.14
C HIS A 324 29.69 9.38 -48.38
N LYS A 325 29.11 10.24 -49.21
CA LYS A 325 29.54 11.60 -49.51
C LYS A 325 29.59 12.42 -48.22
N VAL A 326 30.77 12.92 -47.88
CA VAL A 326 30.96 13.97 -46.87
C VAL A 326 30.59 15.30 -47.53
N GLN A 327 29.68 16.05 -46.92
CA GLN A 327 29.39 17.43 -47.27
C GLN A 327 30.20 18.33 -46.33
N GLU A 328 31.17 19.06 -46.90
CA GLU A 328 31.96 20.06 -46.20
C GLU A 328 31.07 21.22 -45.73
N VAL A 329 31.23 21.62 -44.47
CA VAL A 329 30.72 22.89 -43.94
C VAL A 329 31.94 23.65 -43.39
N GLY A 330 32.08 24.91 -43.82
CA GLY A 330 33.23 25.79 -43.62
C GLY A 330 33.43 26.31 -42.18
N PRO A 331 34.35 27.29 -41.98
CA PRO A 331 34.93 27.61 -40.68
C PRO A 331 33.94 28.30 -39.74
N ILE A 332 34.10 28.00 -38.44
CA ILE A 332 33.34 28.57 -37.33
C ILE A 332 33.81 30.01 -37.07
N GLU A 333 32.92 30.99 -37.25
CA GLU A 333 33.05 32.32 -36.63
C GLU A 333 32.59 32.24 -35.16
N GLN A 334 33.44 32.74 -34.27
CA GLN A 334 33.15 32.91 -32.85
C GLN A 334 32.18 34.08 -32.67
N ILE A 335 31.04 33.84 -32.01
CA ILE A 335 30.20 34.89 -31.45
C ILE A 335 30.21 34.68 -29.93
N GLU A 336 30.93 35.55 -29.23
CA GLU A 336 30.81 35.75 -27.79
C GLU A 336 29.39 36.26 -27.47
N GLN A 337 28.67 35.55 -26.61
CA GLN A 337 27.48 36.08 -25.95
C GLN A 337 27.85 36.45 -24.51
N GLU A 338 27.93 37.75 -24.25
CA GLU A 338 28.01 38.34 -22.91
C GLU A 338 26.80 37.92 -22.07
N LYS A 339 27.07 37.33 -20.90
CA LYS A 339 26.09 37.21 -19.82
C LYS A 339 25.94 38.58 -19.16
N VAL A 340 24.78 39.21 -19.34
CA VAL A 340 24.36 40.31 -18.46
C VAL A 340 23.97 39.72 -17.11
N VAL A 341 24.74 40.04 -16.08
CA VAL A 341 24.39 39.79 -14.67
C VAL A 341 23.70 41.05 -14.16
N GLU A 342 22.37 41.01 -14.02
CA GLU A 342 21.65 42.04 -13.26
C GLU A 342 21.84 41.77 -11.76
N ASN A 343 22.56 42.67 -11.08
CA ASN A 343 22.59 42.70 -9.62
C ASN A 343 21.26 43.30 -9.10
N PRO A 344 20.67 42.75 -8.02
CA PRO A 344 19.50 43.35 -7.41
C PRO A 344 19.83 44.72 -6.80
N PRO A 345 18.87 45.67 -6.75
CA PRO A 345 19.09 46.99 -6.18
C PRO A 345 19.51 46.92 -4.69
N GLU A 346 20.42 47.79 -4.27
CA GLU A 346 21.05 47.84 -2.93
C GLU A 346 20.10 48.02 -1.73
N ASP A 347 18.79 48.20 -1.95
CA ASP A 347 17.82 48.56 -0.91
C ASP A 347 17.02 47.36 -0.35
N TRP A 348 17.40 46.13 -0.70
CA TRP A 348 16.73 44.90 -0.25
C TRP A 348 17.16 44.45 1.18
N LEU A 349 18.25 44.99 1.71
CA LEU A 349 18.86 44.53 2.97
C LEU A 349 18.63 45.42 4.20
N THR A 350 17.71 46.39 4.14
CA THR A 350 17.38 47.21 5.32
C THR A 350 16.17 46.65 6.10
N PRO A 351 16.30 46.36 7.41
CA PRO A 351 15.14 45.96 8.22
C PRO A 351 14.18 47.13 8.41
N LYS A 352 12.91 46.94 8.03
CA LYS A 352 11.84 47.92 8.30
C LYS A 352 11.52 47.95 9.80
N ILE A 353 12.01 48.97 10.50
CA ILE A 353 11.62 49.27 11.89
C ILE A 353 10.23 49.91 11.88
N TYR A 354 9.21 49.17 12.34
CA TYR A 354 7.89 49.72 12.60
C TYR A 354 7.91 50.40 13.98
N LYS A 355 7.94 51.73 14.04
CA LYS A 355 7.67 52.47 15.29
C LYS A 355 6.15 52.55 15.46
N GLY A 356 5.62 51.77 16.40
CA GLY A 356 4.27 51.98 16.92
C GLY A 356 4.23 53.26 17.73
N SER A 357 3.46 54.24 17.26
CA SER A 357 3.08 55.42 18.04
C SER A 357 1.98 55.03 19.02
N THR A 358 2.30 54.90 20.30
CA THR A 358 1.30 54.96 21.37
C THR A 358 1.08 56.42 21.74
N ASN A 359 -0.09 56.94 21.37
CA ASN A 359 -0.64 58.16 21.94
C ASN A 359 -1.94 57.78 22.68
N PHE A 360 -1.92 58.08 23.99
CA PHE A 360 -2.98 58.08 24.99
C PHE A 360 -3.50 56.75 25.52
#